data_AF-A0A738CVI2-F1
#
_entry.id   AF-A0A738CVI2-F1
#
_cell.length_a   1.000
_cell.length_b   1.000
_cell.length_c   1.000
_cell.angle_alpha   90.00
_cell.angle_beta   90.00
_cell.angle_gamma   90.00
#
_symmetry.space_group_name_H-M   'P 1'
#
loop_
_entity.id
_entity.type
_entity.pdbx_description
1 polymer ?
#
loop_
_entity_poly.entity_id
_entity_poly.type
_entity_poly.pdbx_seq_one_letter_code
_entity_poly.pdbx_strand_id
1 'polypeptide(L)'
;MAERNSVPHSDGVGTGATRVVYPSGSKHVTLSVNNTADHPFLVESVVLDESMQQEAPFIITPPLFRLDGGQRNTLRIMRTGGHFPADRESINWICVKPIPPEPDSTRDEGEKDSVGRDNLSVTTRLLSGIC
;
A
#
# COMPACT_ATOMS: atom_id res chain seq x y z
N MET A 1 -16.57 35.58 -12.94
CA MET A 1 -16.88 34.45 -12.03
C MET A 1 -16.86 33.18 -12.85
N ALA A 2 -15.91 32.27 -12.62
CA ALA A 2 -15.91 30.93 -13.20
C ALA A 2 -15.79 29.93 -12.04
N GLU A 3 -16.87 29.19 -11.85
CA GLU A 3 -17.03 28.15 -10.84
C GLU A 3 -16.17 26.96 -11.24
N ARG A 4 -15.04 26.75 -10.53
CA ARG A 4 -14.32 25.47 -10.63
C ARG A 4 -15.15 24.44 -9.89
N ASN A 5 -15.95 23.67 -10.62
CA ASN A 5 -16.46 22.38 -10.17
C ASN A 5 -15.24 21.47 -9.94
N SER A 6 -14.61 21.57 -8.77
CA SER A 6 -13.70 20.56 -8.27
C SER A 6 -14.57 19.37 -7.90
N VAL A 7 -14.72 18.43 -8.83
CA VAL A 7 -15.12 17.07 -8.47
C VAL A 7 -14.13 16.63 -7.38
N PRO A 8 -14.58 16.22 -6.19
CA PRO A 8 -13.67 15.66 -5.20
C PRO A 8 -13.05 14.41 -5.83
N HIS A 9 -11.82 14.55 -6.30
CA HIS A 9 -11.00 13.39 -6.55
C HIS A 9 -10.64 12.87 -5.16
N SER A 10 -10.97 11.62 -4.86
CA SER A 10 -10.38 10.97 -3.71
C SER A 10 -8.89 10.86 -3.99
N ASP A 11 -8.12 11.83 -3.51
CA ASP A 11 -6.67 11.80 -3.59
C ASP A 11 -6.18 10.64 -2.70
N GLY A 12 -5.43 9.72 -3.29
CA GLY A 12 -4.93 8.56 -2.57
C GLY A 12 -4.46 7.43 -3.49
N VAL A 13 -4.36 6.24 -2.90
CA VAL A 13 -3.95 5.03 -3.62
C VAL A 13 -5.17 4.14 -3.85
N GLY A 14 -5.44 3.85 -5.12
CA GLY A 14 -6.50 2.96 -5.57
C GLY A 14 -5.97 1.63 -6.08
N THR A 15 -6.83 0.61 -6.08
CA THR A 15 -6.56 -0.69 -6.70
C THR A 15 -7.39 -0.86 -7.97
N GLY A 16 -6.84 -1.55 -8.96
CA GLY A 16 -7.50 -1.79 -10.24
C GLY A 16 -8.63 -2.82 -10.19
N ALA A 17 -8.78 -3.52 -9.07
CA ALA A 17 -9.85 -4.48 -8.83
C ALA A 17 -10.18 -4.55 -7.33
N THR A 18 -11.44 -4.83 -7.02
CA THR A 18 -11.93 -5.03 -5.64
C THR A 18 -11.74 -6.47 -5.16
N ARG A 19 -11.50 -7.41 -6.07
CA ARG A 19 -11.24 -8.82 -5.78
C ARG A 19 -10.26 -9.42 -6.78
N VAL A 20 -9.45 -10.37 -6.33
CA VAL A 20 -8.54 -11.14 -7.16
C VAL A 20 -8.85 -12.62 -6.98
N VAL A 21 -9.16 -13.30 -8.09
CA VAL A 21 -9.35 -14.76 -8.10
C VAL A 21 -8.01 -15.40 -8.44
N TYR A 22 -7.54 -16.33 -7.60
CA TYR A 22 -6.28 -17.06 -7.82
C TYR A 22 -6.59 -18.48 -8.32
N PRO A 23 -6.40 -18.79 -9.62
CA PRO A 23 -6.62 -20.15 -10.12
C PRO A 23 -5.53 -21.11 -9.63
N SER A 24 -5.91 -22.32 -9.22
CA SER A 24 -5.00 -23.32 -8.62
C SER A 24 -3.78 -23.68 -9.48
N GLY A 25 -3.93 -23.68 -10.81
CA GLY A 25 -2.84 -23.95 -11.77
C GLY A 25 -1.99 -22.73 -12.14
N SER A 26 -2.32 -21.54 -11.64
CA SER A 26 -1.59 -20.31 -11.99
C SER A 26 -0.33 -20.15 -11.14
N LYS A 27 0.78 -19.75 -11.78
CA LYS A 27 2.04 -19.43 -11.10
C LYS A 27 1.98 -18.11 -10.33
N HIS A 28 1.17 -17.17 -10.81
CA HIS A 28 0.94 -15.88 -10.19
C HIS A 28 -0.33 -15.25 -10.75
N VAL A 29 -0.82 -14.24 -10.04
CA VAL A 29 -1.84 -13.30 -10.53
C VAL A 29 -1.34 -11.88 -10.30
N THR A 30 -1.97 -10.90 -10.95
CA THR A 30 -1.56 -9.50 -10.88
C THR A 30 -2.66 -8.60 -10.37
N LEU A 31 -2.30 -7.58 -9.60
CA LEU A 31 -3.19 -6.52 -9.15
C LEU A 31 -2.57 -5.16 -9.49
N SER A 32 -3.29 -4.33 -10.23
CA SER A 32 -2.86 -2.95 -10.49
C SER A 32 -3.11 -2.08 -9.26
N VAL A 33 -2.19 -1.17 -8.98
CA VAL A 33 -2.31 -0.12 -7.95
C VAL A 33 -1.96 1.21 -8.59
N ASN A 34 -2.73 2.25 -8.33
CA ASN A 34 -2.52 3.58 -8.90
C ASN A 34 -2.62 4.67 -7.83
N ASN A 35 -1.77 5.68 -7.96
CA ASN A 35 -1.83 6.88 -7.16
C ASN A 35 -2.57 7.96 -7.94
N THR A 36 -3.71 8.40 -7.43
CA THR A 36 -4.51 9.48 -8.02
C THR A 36 -4.13 10.86 -7.51
N ALA A 37 -3.33 10.93 -6.44
CA ALA A 37 -2.80 12.18 -5.93
C ALA A 37 -1.62 12.69 -6.78
N ASP A 38 -1.23 13.94 -6.54
CA ASP A 38 -0.10 14.64 -7.17
C ASP A 38 1.24 14.47 -6.43
N HIS A 39 1.21 13.88 -5.23
CA HIS A 39 2.38 13.60 -4.38
C HIS A 39 2.66 12.10 -4.27
N PRO A 40 3.91 11.69 -3.97
CA PRO A 40 4.25 10.27 -3.87
C PRO A 40 3.71 9.62 -2.59
N PHE A 41 3.36 8.34 -2.67
CA PHE A 41 3.13 7.48 -1.50
C PHE A 41 4.18 6.39 -1.41
N LEU A 42 4.53 5.98 -0.19
CA LEU A 42 5.18 4.69 0.02
C LEU A 42 4.08 3.65 0.23
N VAL A 43 4.03 2.62 -0.61
CA VAL A 43 2.97 1.62 -0.60
C VAL A 43 3.52 0.31 -0.09
N GLU A 44 2.96 -0.16 1.03
CA GLU A 44 3.20 -1.49 1.58
C GLU A 44 2.09 -2.44 1.10
N SER A 45 2.45 -3.68 0.78
CA SER A 45 1.53 -4.69 0.27
C SER A 45 1.78 -6.02 0.96
N VAL A 46 0.72 -6.63 1.49
CA VAL A 46 0.76 -7.90 2.22
C VAL A 46 -0.49 -8.72 1.93
N VAL A 47 -0.38 -10.05 2.04
CA VAL A 47 -1.54 -10.95 1.97
C VAL A 47 -1.75 -11.57 3.34
N LEU A 48 -2.94 -11.39 3.89
CA LEU A 48 -3.34 -11.90 5.21
C LEU A 48 -4.30 -13.07 5.07
N ASP A 49 -4.31 -13.93 6.07
CA ASP A 49 -5.26 -15.03 6.21
C ASP A 49 -6.70 -14.51 6.41
N GLU A 50 -7.68 -15.41 6.42
CA GLU A 50 -9.09 -15.05 6.62
C GLU A 50 -9.33 -14.24 7.91
N SER A 51 -8.54 -14.50 8.96
CA SER A 51 -8.63 -13.81 10.25
C SER A 51 -8.06 -12.39 10.23
N MET A 52 -7.30 -12.02 9.19
CA MET A 52 -6.54 -10.77 9.06
C MET A 52 -5.45 -10.57 10.13
N GLN A 53 -5.07 -11.62 10.87
CA GLN A 53 -4.09 -11.53 11.96
C GLN A 53 -2.73 -12.08 11.58
N GLN A 54 -2.66 -12.92 10.56
CA GLN A 54 -1.44 -13.60 10.13
C GLN A 54 -1.25 -13.47 8.63
N GLU A 55 -0.01 -13.57 8.17
CA GLU A 55 0.27 -13.64 6.74
C GLU A 55 -0.22 -14.97 6.16
N ALA A 56 -0.92 -14.89 5.03
CA ALA A 56 -1.32 -16.06 4.27
C ALA A 56 -0.09 -16.67 3.55
N PRO A 57 -0.15 -17.92 3.07
CA PRO A 57 0.94 -18.56 2.31
C PRO A 57 1.03 -18.02 0.86
N PHE A 58 1.12 -16.70 0.74
CA PHE A 58 1.28 -15.93 -0.48
C PHE A 58 2.35 -14.86 -0.28
N ILE A 59 3.12 -14.59 -1.33
CA ILE A 59 4.02 -13.44 -1.41
C ILE A 59 3.47 -12.48 -2.44
N ILE A 60 3.56 -11.18 -2.14
CA ILE A 60 3.26 -10.10 -3.07
C ILE A 60 4.54 -9.32 -3.39
N THR A 61 4.74 -8.99 -4.66
CA THR A 61 5.95 -8.33 -5.14
C THR A 61 5.60 -7.14 -6.05
N PRO A 62 6.18 -5.94 -5.81
CA PRO A 62 7.02 -5.59 -4.66
C PRO A 62 6.21 -5.48 -3.34
N PRO A 63 6.76 -5.89 -2.19
CA PRO A 63 6.06 -5.78 -0.89
C PRO A 63 6.09 -4.35 -0.32
N LEU A 64 7.06 -3.54 -0.73
CA LEU A 64 7.18 -2.14 -0.34
C LEU A 64 7.80 -1.36 -1.50
N PHE A 65 7.13 -0.31 -1.96
CA PHE A 65 7.61 0.49 -3.09
C PHE A 65 7.06 1.91 -3.04
N ARG A 66 7.83 2.86 -3.59
CA ARG A 66 7.35 4.23 -3.80
C ARG A 66 6.50 4.30 -5.06
N LEU A 67 5.39 5.01 -5.01
CA LEU A 67 4.46 5.24 -6.11
C LEU A 67 4.26 6.76 -6.27
N ASP A 68 4.85 7.36 -7.31
CA ASP A 68 4.73 8.81 -7.50
C ASP A 68 3.33 9.23 -7.95
N GLY A 69 3.04 10.53 -7.88
CA GLY A 69 1.74 11.07 -8.27
C GLY A 69 1.37 10.72 -9.71
N GLY A 70 0.11 10.32 -9.92
CA GLY A 70 -0.40 9.88 -11.22
C GLY A 70 0.19 8.56 -11.75
N GLN A 71 1.10 7.91 -11.02
CA GLN A 71 1.69 6.65 -11.47
C GLN A 71 0.80 5.45 -11.17
N ARG A 72 1.03 4.40 -11.95
CA ARG A 72 0.45 3.06 -11.76
C ARG A 72 1.57 2.04 -11.68
N ASN A 73 1.47 1.13 -10.73
CA ASN A 73 2.32 -0.04 -10.61
C ASN A 73 1.48 -1.33 -10.63
N THR A 74 2.13 -2.46 -10.90
CA THR A 74 1.48 -3.78 -10.90
C THR A 74 2.13 -4.66 -9.83
N LEU A 75 1.30 -5.13 -8.90
CA LEU A 75 1.68 -6.11 -7.90
C LEU A 75 1.54 -7.51 -8.47
N ARG A 76 2.50 -8.38 -8.15
CA ARG A 76 2.48 -9.80 -8.49
C ARG A 76 2.28 -10.64 -7.24
N ILE A 77 1.21 -11.42 -7.21
CA ILE A 77 0.83 -12.29 -6.10
C ILE A 77 1.16 -13.73 -6.48
N MET A 78 1.92 -14.41 -5.64
CA MET A 78 2.40 -15.77 -5.85
C MET A 78 2.10 -16.62 -4.62
N ARG A 79 1.48 -17.78 -4.83
CA ARG A 79 1.30 -18.75 -3.74
C ARG A 79 2.65 -19.41 -3.41
N THR A 80 3.02 -19.44 -2.14
CA THR A 80 4.28 -20.05 -1.66
C THR A 80 4.10 -21.43 -1.07
N GLY A 81 2.85 -21.83 -0.77
CA GLY A 81 2.56 -23.13 -0.18
C GLY A 81 1.13 -23.19 0.31
N GLY A 82 0.94 -23.77 1.49
CA GLY A 82 -0.37 -23.91 2.13
C GLY A 82 -1.21 -25.05 1.56
N HIS A 83 -2.04 -25.62 2.44
CA HIS A 83 -3.05 -26.60 2.07
C HIS A 83 -4.37 -25.88 1.84
N PHE A 84 -4.82 -25.85 0.59
CA PHE A 84 -6.12 -25.31 0.22
C PHE A 84 -7.05 -26.46 -0.16
N PRO A 85 -8.29 -26.51 0.35
CA PRO A 85 -9.25 -27.54 -0.02
C PRO A 85 -9.54 -27.51 -1.52
N ALA A 86 -9.64 -28.68 -2.15
CA ALA A 86 -9.88 -28.81 -3.59
C ALA A 86 -11.38 -28.75 -3.97
N ASP A 87 -12.27 -28.88 -2.98
CA ASP A 87 -13.72 -28.95 -3.14
C ASP A 87 -14.43 -27.60 -2.93
N ARG A 88 -13.72 -26.57 -2.45
CA ARG A 88 -14.27 -25.25 -2.14
C ARG A 88 -13.22 -24.14 -2.27
N GLU A 89 -13.69 -22.91 -2.44
CA GLU A 89 -12.82 -21.72 -2.43
C GLU A 89 -12.34 -21.38 -1.01
N SER A 90 -11.19 -20.71 -0.91
CA SER A 90 -10.65 -20.18 0.35
C SER A 90 -10.43 -18.68 0.22
N ILE A 91 -10.78 -17.94 1.28
CA ILE A 91 -10.70 -16.48 1.30
C ILE A 91 -9.42 -16.04 2.00
N ASN A 92 -8.73 -15.07 1.41
CA ASN A 92 -7.57 -14.38 1.98
C ASN A 92 -7.71 -12.89 1.63
N TRP A 93 -7.06 -12.03 2.40
CA TRP A 93 -7.14 -10.59 2.23
C TRP A 93 -5.86 -10.04 1.61
N ILE A 94 -5.98 -9.18 0.60
CA ILE A 94 -4.85 -8.41 0.08
C ILE A 94 -4.95 -7.01 0.67
N CYS A 95 -3.93 -6.60 1.39
CA CYS A 95 -3.85 -5.27 1.97
C CYS A 95 -2.82 -4.43 1.22
N VAL A 96 -3.25 -3.23 0.81
CA VAL A 96 -2.42 -2.23 0.15
C VAL A 96 -2.48 -0.97 1.00
N LYS A 97 -1.40 -0.69 1.73
CA LYS A 97 -1.34 0.39 2.71
C LYS A 97 -0.52 1.55 2.15
N PRO A 98 -1.15 2.70 1.84
CA PRO A 98 -0.43 3.91 1.48
C PRO A 98 0.10 4.62 2.72
N ILE A 99 1.38 4.96 2.70
CA ILE A 99 2.07 5.76 3.72
C ILE A 99 2.38 7.12 3.08
N PRO A 100 1.73 8.21 3.52
CA PRO A 100 1.98 9.54 2.99
C PRO A 100 3.38 10.03 3.38
N PRO A 101 3.94 11.00 2.62
CA PRO A 101 5.15 11.68 3.03
C PRO A 101 4.86 12.50 4.30
N GLU A 102 5.90 12.75 5.10
CA GLU A 102 5.76 13.72 6.18
C GLU A 102 5.49 15.11 5.58
N PRO A 103 4.62 15.91 6.19
CA PRO A 103 4.46 17.29 5.77
C PRO A 103 5.81 18.00 5.94
N ASP A 104 6.24 18.73 4.91
CA ASP A 104 7.42 19.58 5.01
C ASP A 104 7.19 20.59 6.14
N SER A 105 7.79 20.36 7.31
CA SER A 105 8.11 21.47 8.20
C SER A 105 9.10 22.31 7.41
N THR A 106 8.71 23.54 7.10
CA THR A 106 9.56 24.56 6.51
C THR A 106 10.96 24.47 7.13
N ARG A 107 11.94 24.00 6.35
CA ARG A 107 13.36 24.20 6.66
C ARG A 107 13.59 25.69 6.55
N ASP A 108 13.40 26.39 7.66
CA ASP A 108 13.88 27.76 7.82
C ASP A 108 15.41 27.69 7.72
N GLU A 109 15.95 28.33 6.68
CA GLU A 109 17.37 28.59 6.57
C GLU A 109 17.74 29.62 7.66
N GLY A 110 18.35 29.16 8.76
CA GLY A 110 18.82 30.05 9.81
C GLY A 110 19.49 29.36 11.00
N GLU A 111 20.81 29.54 11.07
CA GLU A 111 21.68 29.52 12.25
C GLU A 111 22.24 28.17 12.79
N LYS A 112 23.57 28.12 12.85
CA LYS A 112 24.40 27.06 13.41
C LYS A 112 24.27 27.03 14.94
N ASP A 113 24.15 25.84 15.54
CA ASP A 113 24.96 25.49 16.70
C ASP A 113 24.92 23.98 17.05
N SER A 114 26.12 23.47 17.33
CA SER A 114 26.49 22.37 18.24
C SER A 114 25.77 21.01 18.19
N VAL A 115 26.50 20.03 17.64
CA VAL A 115 26.61 18.60 18.04
C VAL A 115 25.59 18.10 19.08
N GLY A 116 24.63 17.29 18.59
CA GLY A 116 23.78 16.40 19.38
C GLY A 116 23.21 15.31 18.47
N ARG A 117 23.57 14.07 18.76
CA ARG A 117 23.32 12.86 17.96
C ARG A 117 21.85 12.47 17.91
N ASP A 118 21.53 11.77 16.82
CA ASP A 118 20.46 10.78 16.62
C ASP A 118 19.03 11.34 16.44
N ASN A 119 18.73 11.60 15.16
CA ASN A 119 17.38 11.72 14.64
C ASN A 119 16.69 10.35 14.62
N LEU A 120 15.95 10.02 15.67
CA LEU A 120 15.00 8.91 15.60
C LEU A 120 13.60 9.36 16.00
N SER A 121 12.90 10.02 15.07
CA SER A 121 11.46 10.21 15.16
C SER A 121 10.76 8.95 14.64
N VAL A 122 10.54 7.97 15.53
CA VAL A 122 9.62 6.85 15.26
C VAL A 122 8.21 7.32 15.58
N THR A 123 7.51 7.88 14.60
CA THR A 123 6.09 8.23 14.75
C THR A 123 5.23 7.01 14.41
N THR A 124 5.06 6.10 15.36
CA THR A 124 4.05 5.03 15.25
C THR A 124 2.66 5.64 15.51
N ARG A 125 1.95 6.00 14.44
CA ARG A 125 0.49 6.17 14.50
C ARG A 125 -0.16 4.97 13.84
N LEU A 126 -0.55 4.00 14.67
CA LEU A 126 -1.39 2.88 14.28
C LEU A 126 -2.85 3.26 14.56
N LEU A 127 -3.60 3.58 13.51
CA LEU A 127 -5.05 3.40 13.52
C LEU A 127 -5.38 2.48 12.35
N SER A 128 -5.09 1.20 12.57
CA SER A 128 -5.46 0.08 11.71
C SER A 128 -6.96 -0.18 11.87
N GLY A 129 -7.73 0.21 10.87
CA GLY A 129 -9.15 -0.13 10.78
C GLY A 129 -9.37 -0.91 9.49
N ILE A 130 -9.02 -2.21 9.51
CA ILE A 130 -9.15 -3.16 8.39
C ILE A 130 -8.22 -2.74 7.24
N CYS A 131 -6.92 -2.85 7.52
CA CYS A 131 -5.82 -2.23 6.78
C CYS A 131 -6.00 -0.70 6.69
#